data_AF-A0A4Y8CBE0-F1
#
_entry.id   AF-A0A4Y8CBE0-F1
#
_cell.length_a   1.000
_cell.length_b   1.000
_cell.length_c   1.000
_cell.angle_alpha   90.00
_cell.angle_beta   90.00
_cell.angle_gamma   90.00
#
_symmetry.space_group_name_H-M   'P 1'
#
loop_
_entity.id
_entity.type
_entity.pdbx_description
1 polymer ?
#
loop_
_entity_poly.entity_id
_entity_poly.type
_entity_poly.pdbx_seq_one_letter_code
_entity_poly.pdbx_strand_id
1 'polypeptide(L)'
;FNLDCTNIYLAMSLIFLAQAFNVNLSLAHEISILIVLMIASKGAVGVTGSGFIVLGSTLAALGNMEISEANATLAQVLPVTAIGILLGVDKFMSEMRAVGNLCGNSVAALIVAIWDKQIDWEKFRYAMDNPEKFHNA
;
A
#
# COMPACT_ATOMS: atom_id res chain seq x y z
N PHE A 1 9.76 0.72 -8.67
CA PHE A 1 8.30 0.62 -8.69
C PHE A 1 7.75 1.19 -7.41
N ASN A 2 6.81 2.12 -7.54
CA ASN A 2 6.11 2.70 -6.41
C ASN A 2 4.94 1.80 -5.98
N LEU A 3 4.85 1.50 -4.67
CA LEU A 3 3.78 0.74 -4.04
C LEU A 3 3.08 1.57 -2.93
N ASP A 4 3.06 2.90 -3.07
CA ASP A 4 2.47 3.80 -2.08
C ASP A 4 1.01 3.46 -1.75
N CYS A 5 0.18 3.18 -2.77
CA CYS A 5 -1.22 2.84 -2.53
C CYS A 5 -1.35 1.51 -1.76
N THR A 6 -0.44 0.57 -2.00
CA THR A 6 -0.35 -0.65 -1.21
C THR A 6 0.02 -0.33 0.24
N ASN A 7 1.05 0.46 0.48
CA ASN A 7 1.52 0.77 1.83
C ASN A 7 0.46 1.49 2.66
N ILE A 8 -0.24 2.46 2.06
CA ILE A 8 -1.36 3.16 2.69
C ILE A 8 -2.47 2.15 3.06
N TYR A 9 -2.85 1.28 2.13
CA TYR A 9 -3.89 0.28 2.40
C TYR A 9 -3.50 -0.70 3.52
N LEU A 10 -2.27 -1.21 3.53
CA LEU A 10 -1.83 -2.16 4.55
C LEU A 10 -1.73 -1.49 5.94
N ALA A 11 -1.27 -0.23 6.01
CA ALA A 11 -1.26 0.55 7.25
C ALA A 11 -2.68 0.78 7.78
N MET A 12 -3.60 1.23 6.92
CA MET A 12 -5.00 1.43 7.27
C MET A 12 -5.68 0.12 7.67
N SER A 13 -5.32 -0.99 7.02
CA SER A 13 -5.83 -2.32 7.38
C SER A 13 -5.38 -2.75 8.78
N LEU A 14 -4.12 -2.49 9.15
CA LEU A 14 -3.62 -2.74 10.52
C LEU A 14 -4.32 -1.86 11.56
N ILE A 15 -4.53 -0.58 11.26
CA ILE A 15 -5.26 0.35 12.15
C ILE A 15 -6.72 -0.11 12.31
N PHE A 16 -7.40 -0.43 11.22
CA PHE A 16 -8.76 -0.95 11.23
C PHE A 16 -8.87 -2.23 12.06
N LEU A 17 -7.94 -3.17 11.87
CA LEU A 17 -7.90 -4.40 12.64
C LEU A 17 -7.66 -4.09 14.12
N ALA A 18 -6.72 -3.23 14.50
CA ALA A 18 -6.52 -2.85 15.91
C ALA A 18 -7.80 -2.27 16.54
N GLN A 19 -8.49 -1.36 15.82
CA GLN A 19 -9.74 -0.77 16.27
C GLN A 19 -10.88 -1.81 16.38
N ALA A 20 -10.95 -2.78 15.47
CA ALA A 20 -11.93 -3.87 15.53
C ALA A 20 -11.75 -4.76 16.78
N PHE A 21 -10.53 -4.84 17.33
CA PHE A 21 -10.22 -5.52 18.58
C PHE A 21 -10.24 -4.58 19.81
N ASN A 22 -10.82 -3.38 19.68
CA ASN A 22 -10.88 -2.34 20.72
C ASN A 22 -9.52 -1.89 21.25
N VAL A 23 -8.51 -1.83 20.36
CA VAL A 23 -7.19 -1.32 20.70
C VAL A 23 -6.90 -0.07 19.87
N ASN A 24 -6.65 1.05 20.54
CA ASN A 24 -6.21 2.25 19.87
C ASN A 24 -4.68 2.22 19.70
N LEU A 25 -4.24 2.57 18.51
CA LEU A 25 -2.82 2.74 18.22
C LEU A 25 -2.45 4.20 18.49
N SER A 26 -1.32 4.39 19.18
CA SER A 26 -0.73 5.72 19.29
C SER A 26 -0.08 6.11 17.96
N LEU A 27 0.13 7.42 17.77
CA LEU A 27 0.84 7.94 16.60
C LEU A 27 2.23 7.30 16.42
N ALA A 28 2.92 6.96 17.52
CA ALA A 28 4.21 6.28 17.46
C ALA A 28 4.11 4.86 16.89
N HIS A 29 3.03 4.14 17.20
CA HIS A 29 2.76 2.82 16.61
C HIS A 29 2.45 2.95 15.13
N GLU A 30 1.61 3.91 14.73
CA GLU A 30 1.26 4.15 13.33
C GLU A 30 2.49 4.50 12.47
N ILE A 31 3.37 5.37 12.98
CA ILE A 31 4.63 5.72 12.29
C ILE A 31 5.53 4.48 12.17
N SER A 32 5.64 3.66 13.22
CA SER A 32 6.45 2.44 13.20
C SER A 32 5.91 1.43 12.17
N ILE A 33 4.59 1.28 12.10
CA ILE A 33 3.90 0.45 11.10
C ILE A 33 4.25 0.93 9.69
N LEU A 34 4.15 2.25 9.44
CA LEU A 34 4.49 2.83 8.14
C LEU A 34 5.95 2.59 7.76
N ILE A 35 6.89 2.75 8.70
CA ILE A 35 8.32 2.51 8.45
C ILE A 35 8.57 1.06 8.04
N VAL A 36 8.01 0.09 8.78
CA VAL A 36 8.17 -1.33 8.45
C VAL A 36 7.53 -1.65 7.11
N LEU A 37 6.34 -1.12 6.83
CA LEU A 37 5.67 -1.30 5.54
C LEU A 37 6.48 -0.72 4.38
N MET A 38 7.09 0.46 4.53
CA MET A 38 7.97 1.05 3.52
C MET A 38 9.21 0.19 3.22
N ILE A 39 9.76 -0.48 4.25
CA ILE A 39 10.88 -1.40 4.07
C ILE A 39 10.40 -2.69 3.39
N ALA A 40 9.30 -3.27 3.87
CA ALA A 40 8.74 -4.51 3.36
C ALA A 40 8.24 -4.40 1.91
N SER A 41 7.71 -3.23 1.51
CA SER A 41 7.14 -3.02 0.18
C SER A 41 8.15 -3.19 -0.95
N LYS A 42 9.44 -2.94 -0.68
CA LYS A 42 10.50 -3.15 -1.68
C LYS A 42 10.73 -4.63 -2.00
N GLY A 43 10.35 -5.54 -1.10
CA GLY A 43 10.49 -6.99 -1.28
C GLY A 43 9.30 -7.68 -1.94
N ALA A 44 8.16 -6.99 -2.11
CA ALA A 44 6.90 -7.59 -2.54
C ALA A 44 6.54 -7.35 -4.03
N VAL A 45 7.48 -6.80 -4.82
CA VAL A 45 7.21 -6.42 -6.20
C VAL A 45 6.96 -7.66 -7.07
N GLY A 46 5.72 -7.86 -7.53
CA GLY A 46 5.43 -8.66 -8.73
C GLY A 46 4.47 -9.84 -8.58
N VAL A 47 3.95 -10.16 -7.39
CA VAL A 47 3.04 -11.31 -7.21
C VAL A 47 1.63 -10.82 -6.86
N THR A 48 0.63 -11.24 -7.64
CA THR A 48 -0.79 -11.02 -7.34
C THR A 48 -1.16 -11.68 -6.01
N GLY A 49 -1.89 -10.97 -5.14
CA GLY A 49 -2.23 -11.46 -3.79
C GLY A 49 -1.11 -11.35 -2.75
N SER A 50 0.06 -10.78 -3.10
CA SER A 50 1.16 -10.54 -2.14
C SER A 50 0.78 -9.65 -0.96
N GLY A 51 -0.26 -8.82 -1.08
CA GLY A 51 -0.73 -7.92 -0.03
C GLY A 51 -0.95 -8.60 1.32
N PHE A 52 -1.53 -9.80 1.32
CA PHE A 52 -1.75 -10.58 2.55
C PHE A 52 -0.45 -11.10 3.17
N ILE A 53 0.49 -11.52 2.33
CA ILE A 53 1.80 -11.98 2.79
C ILE A 53 2.58 -10.81 3.40
N VAL A 54 2.48 -9.61 2.81
CA VAL A 54 3.09 -8.40 3.36
C VAL A 54 2.43 -7.98 4.68
N LEU A 55 1.10 -8.05 4.79
CA LEU A 55 0.39 -7.82 6.06
C LEU A 55 0.83 -8.81 7.15
N GLY A 56 0.85 -10.10 6.84
CA GLY A 56 1.26 -11.14 7.78
C GLY A 56 2.72 -11.01 8.22
N SER A 57 3.63 -10.71 7.28
CA SER A 57 5.04 -10.47 7.59
C SER A 57 5.26 -9.18 8.37
N THR A 58 4.50 -8.13 8.11
CA THR A 58 4.54 -6.87 8.87
C THR A 58 4.07 -7.11 10.31
N LEU A 59 2.98 -7.84 10.49
CA LEU A 59 2.48 -8.21 11.81
C LEU A 59 3.47 -9.10 12.58
N ALA A 60 4.14 -10.02 11.89
CA ALA A 60 5.22 -10.82 12.48
C ALA A 60 6.42 -9.96 12.88
N ALA A 61 6.84 -9.02 12.03
CA ALA A 61 7.96 -8.11 12.31
C ALA A 61 7.66 -7.16 13.47
N LEU A 62 6.41 -6.72 13.60
CA LEU A 62 5.95 -5.83 14.66
C LEU A 62 5.33 -6.59 15.85
N GLY A 63 5.39 -7.91 15.86
CA GLY A 63 4.66 -8.74 16.83
C GLY A 63 5.06 -8.51 18.28
N ASN A 64 6.29 -8.05 18.52
CA ASN A 64 6.82 -7.71 19.84
C ASN A 64 6.57 -6.24 20.24
N MET A 65 5.92 -5.45 19.39
CA MET A 65 5.57 -4.07 19.73
C MET A 65 4.56 -4.08 20.87
N GLU A 66 4.97 -3.54 22.03
CA GLU A 66 4.11 -3.41 23.19
C GLU A 66 3.10 -2.28 22.98
N ILE A 67 1.83 -2.58 23.22
CA ILE A 67 0.75 -1.60 23.18
C ILE A 67 0.35 -1.31 24.62
N SER A 68 0.84 -0.18 25.16
CA SER A 68 0.62 0.21 26.55
C SER A 68 -0.86 0.25 26.95
N GLU A 69 -1.76 0.59 26.04
CA GLU A 69 -3.21 0.64 26.30
C GLU A 69 -3.84 -0.75 26.47
N ALA A 70 -3.27 -1.76 25.81
CA ALA A 70 -3.77 -3.14 25.85
C ALA A 70 -3.02 -4.03 26.85
N ASN A 71 -1.93 -3.53 27.45
CA ASN A 71 -0.98 -4.32 28.27
C ASN A 71 -0.60 -5.66 27.59
N ALA A 72 -0.39 -5.60 26.28
CA ALA A 72 -0.18 -6.75 25.41
C ALA A 72 0.66 -6.34 24.19
N THR A 73 1.24 -7.32 23.50
CA THR A 73 1.95 -7.06 22.25
C THR A 73 0.99 -7.04 21.05
N LEU A 74 1.41 -6.41 19.95
CA LEU A 74 0.62 -6.36 18.72
C LEU A 74 0.24 -7.78 18.22
N ALA A 75 1.11 -8.77 18.36
CA ALA A 75 0.79 -10.16 17.97
C ALA A 75 -0.24 -10.84 18.89
N GLN A 76 -0.32 -10.43 20.16
CA GLN A 76 -1.32 -10.95 21.10
C GLN A 76 -2.70 -10.36 20.86
N VAL A 77 -2.75 -9.05 20.58
CA VAL A 77 -3.98 -8.33 20.22
C VAL A 77 -4.47 -8.76 18.84
N LEU A 78 -3.54 -8.86 17.89
CA LEU A 78 -3.81 -9.08 16.50
C LEU A 78 -3.12 -10.36 16.04
N PRO A 79 -3.74 -11.54 16.19
CA PRO A 79 -3.18 -12.77 15.66
C PRO A 79 -3.22 -12.74 14.13
N VAL A 80 -2.31 -13.47 13.46
CA VAL A 80 -2.26 -13.54 11.99
C VAL A 80 -3.59 -14.01 11.38
N THR A 81 -4.37 -14.80 12.12
CA THR A 81 -5.72 -15.23 11.73
C THR A 81 -6.72 -14.09 11.61
N ALA A 82 -6.53 -12.97 12.32
CA ALA A 82 -7.39 -11.78 12.25
C ALA A 82 -7.36 -11.13 10.85
N ILE A 83 -6.26 -11.31 10.12
CA ILE A 83 -6.13 -10.85 8.72
C ILE A 83 -7.19 -11.52 7.82
N GLY A 84 -7.69 -12.71 8.20
CA GLY A 84 -8.77 -13.41 7.50
C GLY A 84 -10.06 -12.59 7.36
N ILE A 85 -10.31 -11.64 8.27
CA ILE A 85 -11.47 -10.72 8.18
C ILE A 85 -11.43 -9.89 6.89
N LEU A 86 -10.24 -9.61 6.36
CA LEU A 86 -10.05 -8.81 5.15
C LEU A 86 -10.23 -9.61 3.85
N LEU A 87 -10.31 -10.96 3.90
CA LEU A 87 -10.37 -11.82 2.70
C LEU A 87 -11.52 -11.45 1.76
N GLY A 88 -12.68 -11.07 2.31
CA GLY A 88 -13.84 -10.72 1.50
C GLY A 88 -13.64 -9.45 0.66
N VAL A 89 -12.88 -8.48 1.18
CA VAL A 89 -12.70 -7.17 0.54
C VAL A 89 -11.38 -7.07 -0.22
N ASP A 90 -10.37 -7.86 0.14
CA ASP A 90 -9.03 -7.71 -0.41
C ASP A 90 -8.96 -7.95 -1.92
N LYS A 91 -9.83 -8.79 -2.49
CA LYS A 91 -9.89 -8.95 -3.95
C LYS A 91 -10.18 -7.63 -4.66
N PHE A 92 -11.18 -6.88 -4.20
CA PHE A 92 -11.50 -5.56 -4.76
C PHE A 92 -10.40 -4.55 -4.46
N MET A 93 -9.88 -4.56 -3.23
CA MET A 93 -8.81 -3.63 -2.82
C MET A 93 -7.49 -3.91 -3.54
N SER A 94 -7.22 -5.16 -3.95
CA SER A 94 -6.05 -5.53 -4.75
C SER A 94 -6.07 -4.84 -6.12
N GLU A 95 -7.20 -4.84 -6.80
CA GLU A 95 -7.35 -4.15 -8.09
C GLU A 95 -7.22 -2.62 -7.93
N MET A 96 -7.87 -2.05 -6.91
CA MET A 96 -7.77 -0.61 -6.62
C MET A 96 -6.33 -0.18 -6.32
N ARG A 97 -5.58 -0.99 -5.57
CA ARG A 97 -4.15 -0.76 -5.31
C ARG A 97 -3.33 -0.82 -6.60
N ALA A 98 -3.60 -1.79 -7.46
CA ALA A 98 -2.89 -1.92 -8.73
C ALA A 98 -3.10 -0.68 -9.60
N VAL A 99 -4.34 -0.20 -9.72
CA VAL A 99 -4.67 1.02 -10.46
C VAL A 99 -4.01 2.26 -9.83
N GLY A 100 -4.12 2.44 -8.51
CA GLY A 100 -3.52 3.58 -7.83
C GLY A 100 -1.99 3.63 -7.97
N ASN A 101 -1.33 2.47 -7.82
CA ASN A 101 0.12 2.36 -8.03
C ASN A 101 0.50 2.61 -9.49
N LEU A 102 -0.30 2.14 -10.46
CA LEU A 102 -0.09 2.42 -11.87
C LEU A 102 -0.16 3.92 -12.15
N CYS A 103 -1.22 4.60 -11.70
CA CYS A 103 -1.36 6.05 -11.85
C CYS A 103 -0.18 6.81 -11.25
N GLY A 104 0.24 6.47 -10.02
CA GLY A 104 1.39 7.10 -9.37
C GLY A 104 2.70 6.90 -10.13
N ASN A 105 2.95 5.68 -10.62
CA ASN A 105 4.13 5.39 -11.45
C ASN A 105 4.09 6.12 -12.80
N SER A 106 2.93 6.20 -13.45
CA SER A 106 2.76 6.93 -14.71
C SER A 106 3.03 8.43 -14.55
N VAL A 107 2.51 9.05 -13.48
CA VAL A 107 2.80 10.45 -13.17
C VAL A 107 4.27 10.65 -12.83
N ALA A 108 4.89 9.74 -12.06
CA ALA A 108 6.31 9.83 -11.74
C ALA A 108 7.18 9.73 -13.01
N ALA A 109 6.87 8.82 -13.93
CA ALA A 109 7.55 8.70 -15.21
C ALA A 109 7.44 10.00 -16.04
N LEU A 110 6.25 10.60 -16.08
CA LEU A 110 6.03 11.89 -16.73
C LEU A 110 6.88 13.00 -16.10
N ILE A 111 6.89 13.12 -14.77
CA ILE A 111 7.68 14.13 -14.05
C ILE A 111 9.17 13.95 -14.34
N VAL A 112 9.68 12.71 -14.31
CA VAL A 112 11.09 12.42 -14.64
C VAL A 112 11.41 12.81 -16.09
N ALA A 113 10.53 12.49 -17.04
CA ALA A 113 10.72 12.85 -18.44
C ALA A 113 10.72 14.39 -18.66
N ILE A 114 9.89 15.12 -17.92
CA ILE A 114 9.88 16.59 -17.93
C ILE A 114 11.20 17.13 -17.36
N TRP A 115 11.66 16.59 -16.22
CA TRP A 115 12.89 17.05 -15.57
C TRP A 115 14.13 16.80 -16.43
N ASP A 116 14.19 15.64 -17.11
CA ASP A 116 15.25 15.29 -18.03
C ASP A 116 15.13 15.96 -19.41
N LYS A 117 14.07 16.76 -19.62
CA LYS A 117 13.74 17.45 -20.89
C LYS A 117 13.60 16.51 -22.09
N GLN A 118 13.23 15.25 -21.83
CA GLN A 118 13.03 14.21 -22.85
C GLN A 118 11.59 14.15 -23.38
N ILE A 119 10.72 15.04 -22.92
CA ILE A 119 9.31 15.05 -23.32
C ILE A 119 9.10 15.80 -24.64
N ASP A 120 8.51 15.11 -25.61
CA ASP A 120 8.00 15.71 -26.84
C ASP A 120 6.63 16.35 -26.55
N TRP A 121 6.63 17.65 -26.29
CA TRP A 121 5.43 18.40 -25.91
C TRP A 121 4.35 18.41 -26.99
N GLU A 122 4.73 18.34 -28.26
CA GLU A 122 3.78 18.34 -29.37
C GLU A 122 3.01 17.02 -29.39
N LYS A 123 3.72 15.89 -29.31
CA LYS A 123 3.10 14.56 -29.20
C LYS A 123 2.31 14.38 -27.92
N PHE A 124 2.83 14.86 -26.78
CA PHE A 124 2.14 14.78 -25.50
C PHE A 124 0.80 15.52 -25.54
N ARG A 125 0.79 16.76 -26.04
CA ARG A 125 -0.44 17.55 -26.14
C ARG A 125 -1.42 16.93 -27.15
N TYR A 126 -0.93 16.46 -28.29
CA TYR A 126 -1.76 15.74 -29.25
C TYR A 126 -2.43 14.50 -28.64
N ALA A 127 -1.71 13.71 -27.85
CA ALA A 127 -2.24 12.53 -27.18
C ALA A 127 -3.31 12.88 -26.13
N MET A 128 -3.10 13.96 -25.36
CA MET A 128 -4.07 14.46 -24.38
C MET A 128 -5.33 15.04 -25.04
N ASP A 129 -5.19 15.68 -26.20
CA ASP A 129 -6.31 16.29 -26.94
C ASP A 129 -7.10 15.28 -27.79
N ASN A 130 -6.53 14.10 -28.09
CA ASN A 130 -7.16 13.05 -28.91
C ASN A 130 -7.12 11.67 -28.22
N PRO A 131 -7.66 11.52 -27.00
CA PRO A 131 -7.55 10.28 -26.22
C PRO A 131 -8.19 9.07 -26.93
N GLU A 132 -9.23 9.28 -27.74
CA GLU A 132 -9.92 8.24 -28.51
C GLU A 132 -9.02 7.54 -29.53
N LYS A 133 -7.97 8.20 -30.04
CA LYS A 133 -7.02 7.59 -30.98
C LYS A 133 -6.08 6.59 -30.33
N PHE A 134 -6.01 6.58 -28.99
CA PHE A 134 -5.11 5.76 -28.20
C PHE A 134 -5.83 4.74 -27.30
N HIS A 135 -7.15 4.57 -27.48
CA HIS A 135 -7.97 3.68 -26.65
C HIS A 135 -7.62 2.17 -26.76
N ASN A 136 -6.90 1.79 -27.82
CA ASN A 136 -6.53 0.39 -28.13
C ASN A 136 -5.01 0.14 -28.13
N ALA A 137 -4.22 1.08 -27.58
CA ALA A 137 -2.76 0.98 -27.52
C ALA A 137 -2.27 0.24 -26.27
#